data_AF-A0A836IBJ9-F1
#
_entry.id   AF-A0A836IBJ9-F1
#
_cell.length_a   1.000
_cell.length_b   1.000
_cell.length_c   1.000
_cell.angle_alpha   90.00
_cell.angle_beta   90.00
_cell.angle_gamma   90.00
#
_symmetry.space_group_name_H-M   'P 1'
#
loop_
_entity.id
_entity.type
_entity.pdbx_description
1 polymer ?
#
loop_
_entity_poly.entity_id
_entity_poly.type
_entity_poly.pdbx_seq_one_letter_code
_entity_poly.pdbx_strand_id
1 'polypeptide(L)'
;MRSSTDQSENTTGAPTTDDAAAKLPSSTTATVPTEEVAQLKRQLHDCQEKFELWKVKAKAGVDQMRSQIVDITRALNESKQQCAHLAALAYNADAPTSVYVSQSQNLMYAHAMAAACLLVDAVSAPDTGGGQEPCDGSAATNLSSSRHIQRTNPHLLQKTIEDQSNRLKEVRRALQQLTNELQQRTEALRQQDDNVAALRRQLAALEACKTSLEQQLANAPDAEQWRQAQEDLDQQLVRMQLEYEGRESQLILQHSTELQALNAAHEQEIREMERERNEAVAQALRNCSGYIADKPAGRSAPLSRESDGNHNGKADDDAYIDLLNDYKRIKMRCAAVVKERDHMETQQKAFVRELRGLLSCTARSLPASKGNSAANTGTTDADRIGLAVEWDSLSDTATMEDVTRHLCEQRLRFKGIQEELARTHQEVTQLRRLNAGHSADGLSAQQVQYLRSVVVQLLCSLSDVNVVRHMLPVLCMLLKFSDGELKAITNALPHSTGNR
;
A
#
# COMPACT_ATOMS: atom_id res chain seq x y z
N MET A 1 47.68 -3.01 -17.47
CA MET A 1 49.02 -2.71 -16.90
C MET A 1 48.94 -2.90 -15.38
N ARG A 2 49.93 -3.61 -14.80
CA ARG A 2 50.00 -4.23 -13.45
C ARG A 2 49.11 -5.49 -13.36
N SER A 3 49.57 -6.73 -13.62
CA SER A 3 50.77 -7.51 -13.26
C SER A 3 50.99 -7.73 -11.77
N SER A 4 51.25 -9.02 -11.46
CA SER A 4 51.86 -9.62 -10.26
C SER A 4 50.92 -10.24 -9.23
N THR A 5 51.16 -11.44 -8.69
CA THR A 5 52.00 -12.61 -9.02
C THR A 5 51.48 -13.73 -8.10
N ASP A 6 51.47 -14.97 -8.58
CA ASP A 6 51.41 -16.18 -7.76
C ASP A 6 52.49 -16.20 -6.65
N GLN A 7 52.18 -16.78 -5.49
CA GLN A 7 53.16 -17.54 -4.72
C GLN A 7 52.47 -18.70 -3.99
N SER A 8 52.84 -19.90 -4.43
CA SER A 8 52.58 -21.18 -3.79
C SER A 8 53.57 -21.38 -2.65
N GLU A 9 53.15 -21.95 -1.52
CA GLU A 9 54.08 -22.70 -0.67
C GLU A 9 53.37 -23.90 -0.03
N ASN A 10 53.72 -25.07 -0.56
CA ASN A 10 53.60 -26.38 0.08
C ASN A 10 54.54 -26.43 1.28
N THR A 11 54.11 -26.98 2.42
CA THR A 11 55.05 -27.66 3.32
C THR A 11 54.40 -28.83 4.04
N THR A 12 54.90 -30.01 3.68
CA THR A 12 54.68 -31.31 4.29
C THR A 12 55.43 -31.41 5.62
N GLY A 13 54.80 -31.94 6.66
CA GLY A 13 55.47 -32.27 7.93
C GLY A 13 54.60 -33.12 8.84
N ALA A 14 54.87 -34.43 8.86
CA ALA A 14 54.51 -35.37 9.93
C ALA A 14 55.85 -35.87 10.55
N PRO A 15 55.90 -36.73 11.59
CA PRO A 15 54.98 -37.01 12.71
C PRO A 15 55.71 -36.96 14.08
N THR A 16 54.98 -36.99 15.20
CA THR A 16 55.48 -37.60 16.46
C THR A 16 54.33 -38.20 17.26
N THR A 17 54.32 -39.53 17.27
CA THR A 17 53.79 -40.41 18.31
C THR A 17 54.33 -40.03 19.68
N ASP A 18 53.47 -39.97 20.69
CA ASP A 18 53.84 -40.43 22.02
C ASP A 18 52.66 -41.12 22.71
N ASP A 19 53.04 -42.25 23.27
CA ASP A 19 52.24 -43.35 23.81
C ASP A 19 52.19 -43.17 25.32
N ALA A 20 50.99 -43.13 25.90
CA ALA A 20 50.81 -43.17 27.35
C ALA A 20 49.58 -44.00 27.70
N ALA A 21 49.83 -45.30 27.83
CA ALA A 21 48.95 -46.27 28.43
C ALA A 21 48.61 -45.91 29.88
N ALA A 22 47.33 -45.77 30.20
CA ALA A 22 46.82 -45.84 31.56
C ALA A 22 45.59 -46.75 31.63
N LYS A 23 45.66 -47.67 32.59
CA LYS A 23 44.80 -48.81 32.88
C LYS A 23 43.37 -48.42 33.29
N LEU A 24 42.44 -49.25 32.82
CA LEU A 24 41.03 -49.44 33.23
C LEU A 24 40.72 -49.23 34.74
N PRO A 25 39.46 -48.88 35.05
CA PRO A 25 38.58 -49.96 35.52
C PRO A 25 37.24 -50.01 34.77
N SER A 26 36.85 -51.24 34.50
CA SER A 26 35.54 -51.68 34.04
C SER A 26 34.43 -51.33 35.04
N SER A 27 33.43 -50.57 34.62
CA SER A 27 32.07 -50.67 35.17
C SER A 27 31.02 -50.10 34.22
N THR A 28 30.04 -50.96 33.92
CA THR A 28 28.64 -50.61 33.63
C THR A 28 28.32 -50.14 32.20
N THR A 29 27.93 -51.13 31.39
CA THR A 29 26.97 -51.07 30.28
C THR A 29 26.13 -49.80 30.20
N ALA A 30 26.39 -48.96 29.20
CA ALA A 30 25.43 -47.99 28.68
C ALA A 30 25.60 -47.90 27.16
N THR A 31 24.84 -48.69 26.42
CA THR A 31 24.76 -48.75 24.95
C THR A 31 24.06 -47.53 24.31
N VAL A 32 23.94 -46.42 25.04
CA VAL A 32 23.17 -45.22 24.67
C VAL A 32 23.96 -44.14 23.87
N PRO A 33 25.30 -43.97 23.94
CA PRO A 33 25.95 -42.80 23.32
C PRO A 33 26.01 -42.86 21.79
N THR A 34 25.93 -44.05 21.18
CA THR A 34 25.98 -44.21 19.72
C THR A 34 24.71 -43.75 19.00
N GLU A 35 23.54 -43.93 19.61
CA GLU A 35 22.27 -43.45 19.03
C GLU A 35 22.15 -41.94 19.12
N GLU A 36 22.57 -41.34 20.24
CA GLU A 36 22.60 -39.89 20.43
C GLU A 36 23.55 -39.21 19.43
N VAL A 37 24.74 -39.78 19.21
CA VAL A 37 25.67 -39.28 18.18
C VAL A 37 25.10 -39.41 16.77
N ALA A 38 24.39 -40.50 16.46
CA ALA A 38 23.72 -40.67 15.18
C ALA A 38 22.53 -39.70 15.00
N GLN A 39 21.83 -39.36 16.07
CA GLN A 39 20.74 -38.38 16.09
C GLN A 39 21.27 -36.96 15.91
N LEU A 40 22.35 -36.59 16.61
CA LEU A 40 23.01 -35.29 16.46
C LEU A 40 23.58 -35.10 15.05
N LYS A 41 24.16 -36.14 14.44
CA LYS A 41 24.61 -36.10 13.03
C LYS A 41 23.45 -35.86 12.07
N ARG A 42 22.30 -36.51 12.28
CA ARG A 42 21.08 -36.26 11.50
C ARG A 42 20.58 -34.83 11.69
N GLN A 43 20.51 -34.34 12.92
CA GLN A 43 20.08 -32.97 13.19
C GLN A 43 21.03 -31.92 12.60
N LEU A 44 22.34 -32.15 12.65
CA LEU A 44 23.33 -31.29 12.01
C LEU A 44 23.11 -31.23 10.49
N HIS A 45 22.91 -32.39 9.85
CA HIS A 45 22.62 -32.46 8.43
C HIS A 45 21.32 -31.73 8.08
N ASP A 46 20.27 -31.92 8.87
CA ASP A 46 18.98 -31.25 8.72
C ASP A 46 19.10 -29.72 8.86
N CYS A 47 19.91 -29.25 9.81
CA CYS A 47 20.22 -27.84 9.97
C CYS A 47 21.01 -27.28 8.78
N GLN A 48 21.95 -28.07 8.23
CA GLN A 48 22.77 -27.68 7.10
C GLN A 48 21.94 -27.57 5.81
N GLU A 49 21.01 -28.50 5.57
CA GLU A 49 20.05 -28.41 4.47
C GLU A 49 19.11 -27.20 4.61
N LYS A 50 18.58 -26.95 5.82
CA LYS A 50 17.74 -25.77 6.08
C LYS A 50 18.50 -24.47 5.84
N PHE A 51 19.79 -24.43 6.19
CA PHE A 51 20.64 -23.27 5.98
C PHE A 51 20.87 -23.01 4.48
N GLU A 52 21.19 -24.04 3.69
CA GLU A 52 21.35 -23.89 2.24
C GLU A 52 20.03 -23.48 1.56
N LEU A 53 18.89 -24.02 2.00
CA LEU A 53 17.57 -23.59 1.52
C LEU A 53 17.31 -22.11 1.84
N TRP A 54 17.65 -21.67 3.06
CA TRP A 54 17.53 -20.27 3.47
C TRP A 54 18.42 -19.35 2.64
N LYS A 55 19.65 -19.77 2.35
CA LYS A 55 20.60 -19.03 1.52
C LYS A 55 20.09 -18.85 0.09
N VAL A 56 19.54 -19.91 -0.51
CA VAL A 56 18.90 -19.84 -1.83
C VAL A 56 17.70 -18.90 -1.81
N LYS A 57 16.84 -19.00 -0.80
CA LYS A 57 15.64 -18.14 -0.68
C LYS A 57 16.00 -16.67 -0.44
N ALA A 58 17.00 -16.40 0.40
CA ALA A 58 17.49 -15.05 0.65
C ALA A 58 18.11 -14.44 -0.62
N LYS A 59 18.90 -15.21 -1.35
CA LYS A 59 19.45 -14.79 -2.65
C LYS A 59 18.33 -14.45 -3.65
N ALA A 60 17.33 -15.33 -3.79
CA ALA A 60 16.18 -15.07 -4.65
C ALA A 60 15.42 -13.80 -4.27
N GLY A 61 15.24 -13.53 -2.97
CA GLY A 61 14.63 -12.29 -2.49
C GLY A 61 15.44 -11.04 -2.82
N VAL A 62 16.77 -11.10 -2.65
CA VAL A 62 17.68 -10.01 -3.03
C VAL A 62 17.65 -9.77 -4.54
N ASP A 63 17.67 -10.82 -5.35
CA ASP A 63 17.61 -10.71 -6.81
C ASP A 63 16.27 -10.12 -7.27
N GLN A 64 15.15 -10.49 -6.63
CA GLN A 64 13.84 -9.89 -6.85
C GLN A 64 13.83 -8.39 -6.52
N MET A 65 14.37 -7.99 -5.36
CA MET A 65 14.47 -6.58 -4.98
C MET A 65 15.34 -5.79 -5.96
N ARG A 66 16.47 -6.37 -6.40
CA ARG A 66 17.34 -5.74 -7.43
C ARG A 66 16.58 -5.53 -8.74
N SER A 67 15.79 -6.51 -9.20
CA SER A 67 14.94 -6.35 -10.39
C SER A 67 13.93 -5.23 -10.23
N GLN A 68 13.24 -5.16 -9.08
CA GLN A 68 12.26 -4.11 -8.80
C GLN A 68 12.90 -2.71 -8.80
N ILE A 69 14.09 -2.55 -8.22
CA ILE A 69 14.82 -1.29 -8.24
C ILE A 69 15.16 -0.88 -9.67
N VAL A 70 15.61 -1.81 -10.51
CA VAL A 70 15.89 -1.54 -11.93
C VAL A 70 14.62 -1.10 -12.68
N ASP A 71 13.49 -1.78 -12.47
CA ASP A 71 12.23 -1.45 -13.12
C ASP A 71 11.66 -0.09 -12.66
N ILE A 72 11.71 0.20 -11.36
CA ILE A 72 11.30 1.50 -10.80
C ILE A 72 12.20 2.62 -11.33
N THR A 73 13.51 2.39 -11.38
CA THR A 73 14.48 3.37 -11.91
C THR A 73 14.22 3.64 -13.40
N ARG A 74 13.90 2.60 -14.17
CA ARG A 74 13.51 2.74 -15.58
C ARG A 74 12.23 3.57 -15.72
N ALA A 75 11.18 3.24 -14.98
CA ALA A 75 9.91 3.95 -15.00
C ALA A 75 10.06 5.43 -14.58
N LEU A 76 10.91 5.73 -13.58
CA LEU A 76 11.22 7.09 -13.17
C LEU A 76 11.92 7.87 -14.29
N ASN A 77 12.86 7.24 -14.99
CA ASN A 77 13.55 7.88 -16.11
C ASN A 77 12.62 8.13 -17.30
N GLU A 78 11.74 7.18 -17.62
CA GLU A 78 10.70 7.35 -18.64
C GLU A 78 9.74 8.48 -18.29
N SER A 79 9.30 8.56 -17.03
CA SER A 79 8.44 9.65 -16.54
C SER A 79 9.15 11.01 -16.62
N LYS A 80 10.42 11.09 -16.23
CA LYS A 80 11.22 12.32 -16.38
C LYS A 80 11.37 12.75 -17.85
N GLN A 81 11.58 11.80 -18.75
CA GLN A 81 11.64 12.08 -20.19
C GLN A 81 10.29 12.56 -20.73
N GLN A 82 9.18 11.98 -20.28
CA GLN A 82 7.83 12.45 -20.64
C GLN A 82 7.56 13.86 -20.12
N CYS A 83 7.90 14.15 -18.86
CA CYS A 83 7.79 15.50 -18.30
C CYS A 83 8.65 16.50 -19.08
N ALA A 84 9.89 16.15 -19.42
CA ALA A 84 10.77 17.00 -20.24
C ALA A 84 10.18 17.24 -21.64
N HIS A 85 9.60 16.22 -22.27
CA HIS A 85 8.94 16.34 -23.57
C HIS A 85 7.69 17.23 -23.49
N LEU A 86 6.86 17.06 -22.46
CA LEU A 86 5.69 17.93 -22.24
C LEU A 86 6.09 19.37 -21.93
N ALA A 87 7.15 19.58 -21.14
CA ALA A 87 7.70 20.90 -20.86
C ALA A 87 8.25 21.57 -22.13
N ALA A 88 8.93 20.81 -23.00
CA ALA A 88 9.40 21.32 -24.28
C ALA A 88 8.25 21.66 -25.24
N LEU A 89 7.19 20.85 -25.28
CA LEU A 89 5.98 21.17 -26.05
C LEU A 89 5.27 22.41 -25.52
N ALA A 90 5.21 22.58 -24.20
CA ALA A 90 4.62 23.76 -23.57
C ALA A 90 5.44 25.04 -23.82
N TYR A 91 6.77 24.93 -23.90
CA TYR A 91 7.66 26.06 -24.19
C TYR A 91 7.63 26.49 -25.67
N ASN A 92 7.39 25.56 -26.58
CA ASN A 92 7.37 25.84 -28.03
C ASN A 92 5.99 26.28 -28.55
N ALA A 93 4.95 26.26 -27.72
CA ALA A 93 3.60 26.68 -28.07
C ALA A 93 3.30 28.05 -27.45
N ASP A 94 3.64 29.12 -28.17
CA ASP A 94 3.32 30.53 -27.83
C ASP A 94 1.81 30.87 -27.93
N ALA A 95 0.91 29.91 -27.66
CA ALA A 95 -0.52 30.20 -27.53
C ALA A 95 -1.21 29.26 -26.49
N PRO A 96 -2.04 29.81 -25.59
CA PRO A 96 -2.04 29.38 -24.19
C PRO A 96 -3.36 28.72 -23.75
N THR A 97 -3.28 27.87 -22.72
CA THR A 97 -4.28 27.64 -21.64
C THR A 97 -5.70 27.13 -21.99
N SER A 98 -6.19 27.29 -23.23
CA SER A 98 -7.55 26.96 -23.67
C SER A 98 -7.79 25.45 -23.77
N VAL A 99 -6.78 24.69 -24.19
CA VAL A 99 -6.88 23.22 -24.33
C VAL A 99 -6.97 22.53 -22.97
N TYR A 100 -6.26 23.06 -21.95
CA TYR A 100 -6.30 22.49 -20.61
C TYR A 100 -7.62 22.78 -19.88
N VAL A 101 -8.18 23.99 -20.06
CA VAL A 101 -9.48 24.35 -19.48
C VAL A 101 -10.62 23.53 -20.10
N SER A 102 -10.65 23.38 -21.42
CA SER A 102 -11.68 22.57 -22.11
C SER A 102 -11.58 21.08 -21.76
N GLN A 103 -10.36 20.54 -21.62
CA GLN A 103 -10.17 19.15 -21.21
C GLN A 103 -10.58 18.90 -19.76
N SER A 104 -10.37 19.87 -18.86
CA SER A 104 -10.83 19.78 -17.46
C SER A 104 -12.35 19.87 -17.31
N GLN A 105 -13.01 20.70 -18.12
CA GLN A 105 -14.48 20.82 -18.12
C GLN A 105 -15.16 19.55 -18.62
N ASN A 106 -14.65 18.94 -19.69
CA ASN A 106 -15.18 17.68 -20.21
C ASN A 106 -15.05 16.53 -19.18
N LEU A 107 -13.97 16.53 -18.39
CA LEU A 107 -13.72 15.52 -17.37
C LEU A 107 -14.65 15.67 -16.16
N MET A 108 -14.95 16.91 -15.74
CA MET A 108 -15.96 17.16 -14.70
C MET A 108 -17.38 16.79 -15.16
N TYR A 109 -17.74 17.12 -16.40
CA TYR A 109 -19.07 16.81 -16.94
C TYR A 109 -19.32 15.29 -17.03
N ALA A 110 -18.30 14.53 -17.48
CA ALA A 110 -18.35 13.08 -17.51
C ALA A 110 -18.48 12.46 -16.10
N HIS A 111 -17.78 13.04 -15.10
CA HIS A 111 -17.84 12.56 -13.72
C HIS A 111 -19.20 12.84 -13.06
N ALA A 112 -19.81 13.99 -13.33
CA ALA A 112 -21.14 14.35 -12.84
C ALA A 112 -22.23 13.45 -13.44
N MET A 113 -22.14 13.17 -14.74
CA MET A 113 -23.03 12.23 -15.44
C MET A 113 -22.94 10.82 -14.86
N ALA A 114 -21.74 10.29 -14.62
CA ALA A 114 -21.55 8.96 -14.04
C ALA A 114 -22.12 8.85 -12.61
N ALA A 115 -21.99 9.89 -11.79
CA ALA A 115 -22.58 9.95 -10.46
C ALA A 115 -24.12 9.98 -10.49
N ALA A 116 -24.70 10.70 -11.46
CA ALA A 116 -26.14 10.74 -11.66
C ALA A 116 -26.71 9.37 -12.09
N CYS A 117 -26.01 8.63 -12.95
CA CYS A 117 -26.42 7.28 -13.37
C CYS A 117 -26.46 6.28 -12.20
N LEU A 118 -25.46 6.31 -11.31
CA LEU A 118 -25.43 5.43 -10.14
C LEU A 118 -26.58 5.68 -9.15
N LEU A 119 -27.08 6.91 -9.07
CA LEU A 119 -28.24 7.25 -8.24
C LEU A 119 -29.56 6.75 -8.84
N VAL A 120 -29.68 6.74 -10.18
CA VAL A 120 -30.86 6.21 -10.87
C VAL A 120 -30.93 4.68 -10.74
N ASP A 121 -29.79 3.99 -10.82
CA ASP A 121 -29.72 2.53 -10.64
C ASP A 121 -30.03 2.10 -9.20
N ALA A 122 -29.63 2.90 -8.20
CA ALA A 122 -29.96 2.64 -6.78
C ALA A 122 -31.46 2.82 -6.47
N VAL A 123 -32.15 3.69 -7.21
CA VAL A 123 -33.61 3.92 -7.06
C VAL A 123 -34.43 2.93 -7.89
N SER A 124 -33.85 2.35 -8.94
CA SER A 124 -34.54 1.43 -9.85
C SER A 124 -34.35 -0.05 -9.54
N ALA A 125 -33.54 -0.40 -8.53
CA ALA A 125 -33.38 -1.79 -8.11
C ALA A 125 -34.72 -2.35 -7.62
N PRO A 126 -35.35 -3.29 -8.36
CA PRO A 126 -36.64 -3.82 -7.99
C PRO A 126 -36.46 -4.73 -6.76
N ASP A 127 -37.29 -4.47 -5.75
CA ASP A 127 -37.44 -5.26 -4.55
C ASP A 127 -37.66 -6.73 -4.94
N THR A 128 -36.57 -7.52 -4.94
CA THR A 128 -36.60 -8.92 -5.37
C THR A 128 -37.09 -9.76 -4.18
N GLY A 129 -38.36 -9.55 -3.82
CA GLY A 129 -39.14 -10.47 -3.02
C GLY A 129 -39.39 -11.74 -3.83
N GLY A 130 -39.12 -12.89 -3.20
CA GLY A 130 -39.12 -14.21 -3.83
C GLY A 130 -40.37 -14.51 -4.66
N GLY A 131 -40.14 -14.92 -5.90
CA GLY A 131 -41.14 -15.53 -6.77
C GLY A 131 -40.63 -16.89 -7.22
N GLN A 132 -41.35 -17.94 -6.81
CA GLN A 132 -41.17 -19.33 -7.23
C GLN A 132 -41.15 -19.45 -8.76
N GLU A 133 -40.27 -20.30 -9.27
CA GLU A 133 -40.43 -20.93 -10.58
C GLU A 133 -41.77 -21.67 -10.68
N PRO A 134 -42.44 -21.57 -11.83
CA PRO A 134 -43.23 -22.68 -12.31
C PRO A 134 -42.88 -22.99 -13.77
N CYS A 135 -42.52 -24.26 -14.03
CA CYS A 135 -43.05 -25.02 -15.15
C CYS A 135 -42.44 -26.42 -15.09
N ASP A 136 -43.22 -27.37 -14.57
CA ASP A 136 -42.98 -28.78 -14.84
C ASP A 136 -44.24 -29.39 -15.48
N GLY A 137 -44.00 -30.21 -16.50
CA GLY A 137 -45.02 -30.89 -17.25
C GLY A 137 -45.69 -32.01 -16.46
N SER A 138 -47.02 -32.00 -16.48
CA SER A 138 -47.95 -33.14 -16.50
C SER A 138 -47.41 -34.53 -16.07
N ALA A 139 -47.79 -35.00 -14.88
CA ALA A 139 -48.95 -35.91 -14.70
C ALA A 139 -48.85 -36.76 -13.42
N ALA A 140 -50.00 -36.81 -12.75
CA ALA A 140 -50.52 -37.91 -11.94
C ALA A 140 -49.96 -38.20 -10.52
N THR A 141 -50.94 -38.27 -9.61
CA THR A 141 -51.00 -39.14 -8.43
C THR A 141 -50.00 -38.88 -7.30
N ASN A 142 -50.41 -38.11 -6.29
CA ASN A 142 -51.08 -38.68 -5.12
C ASN A 142 -51.35 -37.60 -4.06
N LEU A 143 -52.62 -37.50 -3.67
CA LEU A 143 -53.02 -36.91 -2.41
C LEU A 143 -52.40 -37.73 -1.27
N SER A 144 -51.65 -37.08 -0.37
CA SER A 144 -51.87 -37.15 1.09
C SER A 144 -50.80 -36.38 1.86
N SER A 145 -51.27 -35.66 2.89
CA SER A 145 -50.54 -35.24 4.08
C SER A 145 -49.42 -34.21 3.95
N SER A 146 -49.76 -32.95 4.19
CA SER A 146 -49.30 -32.26 5.42
C SER A 146 -49.90 -30.84 5.47
N ARG A 147 -51.04 -30.69 6.16
CA ARG A 147 -51.46 -29.37 6.66
C ARG A 147 -50.57 -29.03 7.85
N HIS A 148 -49.33 -28.63 7.61
CA HIS A 148 -48.52 -27.99 8.63
C HIS A 148 -48.91 -26.51 8.67
N ILE A 149 -50.00 -26.23 9.39
CA ILE A 149 -50.27 -24.87 9.88
C ILE A 149 -49.15 -24.60 10.89
N GLN A 150 -48.02 -24.07 10.39
CA GLN A 150 -47.01 -23.48 11.25
C GLN A 150 -47.69 -22.34 11.98
N ARG A 151 -48.02 -22.58 13.25
CA ARG A 151 -48.20 -21.53 14.24
C ARG A 151 -46.92 -20.71 14.25
N THR A 152 -46.88 -19.65 13.44
CA THR A 152 -45.87 -18.60 13.55
C THR A 152 -45.98 -18.04 14.95
N ASN A 153 -44.96 -18.33 15.76
CA ASN A 153 -44.89 -17.88 17.14
C ASN A 153 -44.92 -16.33 17.11
N PRO A 154 -45.93 -15.65 17.70
CA PRO A 154 -46.09 -14.20 17.61
C PRO A 154 -44.85 -13.44 18.09
N HIS A 155 -44.06 -14.04 19.01
CA HIS A 155 -42.78 -13.50 19.45
C HIS A 155 -41.71 -13.42 18.36
N LEU A 156 -41.65 -14.41 17.45
CA LEU A 156 -40.68 -14.40 16.36
C LEU A 156 -41.02 -13.28 15.36
N LEU A 157 -42.31 -13.09 15.09
CA LEU A 157 -42.81 -12.05 14.18
C LEU A 157 -42.57 -10.65 14.76
N GLN A 158 -42.80 -10.48 16.07
CA GLN A 158 -42.48 -9.24 16.78
C GLN A 158 -40.98 -8.92 16.75
N LYS A 159 -40.12 -9.92 16.99
CA LYS A 159 -38.66 -9.74 16.89
C LYS A 159 -38.23 -9.33 15.48
N THR A 160 -38.77 -9.98 14.44
CA THR A 160 -38.46 -9.60 13.05
C THR A 160 -38.91 -8.18 12.72
N ILE A 161 -40.09 -7.75 13.20
CA ILE A 161 -40.57 -6.37 13.03
C ILE A 161 -39.65 -5.39 13.75
N GLU A 162 -39.19 -5.71 14.95
CA GLU A 162 -38.27 -4.88 15.72
C GLU A 162 -36.88 -4.77 15.05
N ASP A 163 -36.34 -5.89 14.56
CA ASP A 163 -35.09 -5.92 13.80
C ASP A 163 -35.21 -5.11 12.49
N GLN A 164 -36.33 -5.22 11.77
CA GLN A 164 -36.60 -4.41 10.58
C GLN A 164 -36.74 -2.92 10.93
N SER A 165 -37.40 -2.58 12.03
CA SER A 165 -37.52 -1.20 12.53
C SER A 165 -36.15 -0.61 12.88
N ASN A 166 -35.29 -1.39 13.54
CA ASN A 166 -33.94 -0.97 13.90
C ASN A 166 -33.07 -0.75 12.66
N ARG A 167 -33.13 -1.65 11.67
CA ARG A 167 -32.47 -1.47 10.37
C ARG A 167 -32.95 -0.22 9.64
N LEU A 168 -34.27 0.04 9.63
CA LEU A 168 -34.82 1.27 9.04
C LEU A 168 -34.32 2.54 9.74
N LYS A 169 -34.19 2.52 11.07
CA LYS A 169 -33.60 3.65 11.83
C LYS A 169 -32.13 3.84 11.50
N GLU A 170 -31.36 2.76 11.36
CA GLU A 170 -29.95 2.81 10.96
C GLU A 170 -29.77 3.38 9.56
N VAL A 171 -30.54 2.88 8.57
CA VAL A 171 -30.52 3.40 7.20
C VAL A 171 -30.90 4.88 7.18
N ARG A 172 -31.90 5.30 7.97
CA ARG A 172 -32.28 6.72 8.07
C ARG A 172 -31.17 7.58 8.66
N ARG A 173 -30.45 7.09 9.69
CA ARG A 173 -29.28 7.80 10.25
C ARG A 173 -28.15 7.90 9.24
N ALA A 174 -27.86 6.81 8.51
CA ALA A 174 -26.82 6.80 7.48
C ALA A 174 -27.15 7.75 6.32
N LEU A 175 -28.40 7.77 5.86
CA LEU A 175 -28.85 8.73 4.83
C LEU A 175 -28.72 10.17 5.31
N GLN A 176 -29.05 10.45 6.56
CA GLN A 176 -28.90 11.79 7.13
C GLN A 176 -27.43 12.21 7.23
N GLN A 177 -26.53 11.30 7.63
CA GLN A 177 -25.09 11.54 7.64
C GLN A 177 -24.55 11.84 6.24
N LEU A 178 -24.89 11.00 5.25
CA LEU A 178 -24.49 11.21 3.86
C LEU A 178 -25.03 12.53 3.27
N THR A 179 -26.26 12.91 3.63
CA THR A 179 -26.85 14.20 3.21
C THR A 179 -26.06 15.38 3.78
N ASN A 180 -25.70 15.32 5.07
CA ASN A 180 -24.90 16.36 5.71
C ASN A 180 -23.49 16.45 5.09
N GLU A 181 -22.85 15.31 4.81
CA GLU A 181 -21.55 15.26 4.15
C GLU A 181 -21.61 15.85 2.73
N LEU A 182 -22.65 15.53 1.96
CA LEU A 182 -22.85 16.07 0.61
C LEU A 182 -23.07 17.59 0.67
N GLN A 183 -23.84 18.08 1.65
CA GLN A 183 -24.03 19.51 1.87
C GLN A 183 -22.69 20.20 2.22
N GLN A 184 -21.87 19.60 3.08
CA GLN A 184 -20.54 20.11 3.41
C GLN A 184 -19.61 20.15 2.19
N ARG A 185 -19.59 19.08 1.38
CA ARG A 185 -18.78 19.03 0.16
C ARG A 185 -19.25 20.04 -0.89
N THR A 186 -20.55 20.25 -1.02
CA THR A 186 -21.11 21.27 -1.93
C THR A 186 -20.67 22.67 -1.51
N GLU A 187 -20.72 22.99 -0.21
CA GLU A 187 -20.26 24.30 0.27
C GLU A 187 -18.75 24.48 0.13
N ALA A 188 -17.94 23.43 0.38
CA ALA A 188 -16.50 23.46 0.16
C ALA A 188 -16.14 23.69 -1.33
N LEU A 189 -16.86 23.04 -2.25
CA LEU A 189 -16.69 23.28 -3.69
C LEU A 189 -17.08 24.71 -4.08
N ARG A 190 -18.18 25.23 -3.53
CA ARG A 190 -18.59 26.62 -3.75
C ARG A 190 -17.52 27.62 -3.29
N GLN A 191 -16.94 27.40 -2.11
CA GLN A 191 -15.82 28.21 -1.60
C GLN A 191 -14.58 28.10 -2.50
N GLN A 192 -14.29 26.92 -3.03
CA GLN A 192 -13.20 26.72 -3.97
C GLN A 192 -13.44 27.50 -5.28
N ASP A 193 -14.65 27.46 -5.83
CA ASP A 193 -15.01 28.21 -7.04
C ASP A 193 -14.90 29.72 -6.82
N ASP A 194 -15.36 30.23 -5.67
CA ASP A 194 -15.22 31.64 -5.28
C ASP A 194 -13.74 32.06 -5.19
N ASN A 195 -12.89 31.22 -4.62
CA ASN A 195 -11.44 31.45 -4.54
C ASN A 195 -10.78 31.45 -5.92
N VAL A 196 -11.13 30.50 -6.79
CA VAL A 196 -10.63 30.44 -8.17
C VAL A 196 -11.08 31.68 -8.95
N ALA A 197 -12.33 32.11 -8.78
CA ALA A 197 -12.84 33.33 -9.40
C ALA A 197 -12.10 34.59 -8.90
N ALA A 198 -11.74 34.65 -7.61
CA ALA A 198 -10.94 35.74 -7.05
C ALA A 198 -9.51 35.76 -7.62
N LEU A 199 -8.84 34.61 -7.70
CA LEU A 199 -7.51 34.51 -8.30
C LEU A 199 -7.51 34.88 -9.78
N ARG A 200 -8.53 34.48 -10.55
CA ARG A 200 -8.68 34.90 -11.95
C ARG A 200 -8.83 36.41 -12.10
N ARG A 201 -9.61 37.06 -11.22
CA ARG A 201 -9.73 38.53 -11.20
C ARG A 201 -8.41 39.22 -10.88
N GLN A 202 -7.65 38.70 -9.92
CA GLN A 202 -6.32 39.22 -9.58
C GLN A 202 -5.32 39.06 -10.74
N LEU A 203 -5.31 37.90 -11.39
CA LEU A 203 -4.45 37.64 -12.54
C LEU A 203 -4.76 38.59 -13.70
N ALA A 204 -6.05 38.78 -14.03
CA ALA A 204 -6.45 39.74 -15.06
C ALA A 204 -6.04 41.19 -14.70
N ALA A 205 -6.12 41.58 -13.43
CA ALA A 205 -5.67 42.90 -12.98
C ALA A 205 -4.14 43.07 -13.10
N LEU A 206 -3.37 42.02 -12.79
CA LEU A 206 -1.92 42.02 -12.97
C LEU A 206 -1.52 42.06 -14.45
N GLU A 207 -2.21 41.33 -15.32
CA GLU A 207 -2.00 41.37 -16.77
C GLU A 207 -2.33 42.76 -17.36
N ALA A 208 -3.41 43.39 -16.90
CA ALA A 208 -3.75 44.77 -17.27
C ALA A 208 -2.68 45.77 -16.78
N CYS A 209 -2.14 45.58 -15.57
CA CYS A 209 -1.07 46.42 -15.04
C CYS A 209 0.24 46.23 -15.83
N LYS A 210 0.60 44.98 -16.14
CA LYS A 210 1.76 44.64 -16.97
C LYS A 210 1.68 45.28 -18.35
N THR A 211 0.56 45.11 -19.05
CA THR A 211 0.37 45.71 -20.38
C THR A 211 0.41 47.23 -20.34
N SER A 212 -0.15 47.85 -19.28
CA SER A 212 -0.04 49.29 -19.04
C SER A 212 1.41 49.74 -18.83
N LEU A 213 2.18 48.98 -18.04
CA LEU A 213 3.59 49.27 -17.79
C LEU A 213 4.43 49.09 -19.05
N GLU A 214 4.22 48.02 -19.82
CA GLU A 214 4.87 47.81 -21.13
C GLU A 214 4.56 48.97 -22.10
N GLN A 215 3.33 49.47 -22.09
CA GLN A 215 2.94 50.61 -22.91
C GLN A 215 3.58 51.92 -22.42
N GLN A 216 3.70 52.14 -21.11
CA GLN A 216 4.46 53.28 -20.57
C GLN A 216 5.94 53.19 -20.93
N LEU A 217 6.51 51.99 -20.85
CA LEU A 217 7.90 51.69 -21.17
C LEU A 217 8.23 51.97 -22.64
N ALA A 218 7.33 51.61 -23.55
CA ALA A 218 7.47 51.90 -24.97
C ALA A 218 7.46 53.41 -25.29
N ASN A 219 6.94 54.24 -24.37
CA ASN A 219 6.78 55.67 -24.55
C ASN A 219 7.75 56.52 -23.70
N ALA A 220 8.59 55.92 -22.84
CA ALA A 220 9.51 56.64 -21.97
C ALA A 220 10.81 57.04 -22.71
N PRO A 221 11.15 58.34 -22.86
CA PRO A 221 12.31 58.77 -23.65
C PRO A 221 13.65 58.80 -22.89
N ASP A 222 13.69 58.49 -21.59
CA ASP A 222 14.90 58.69 -20.76
C ASP A 222 15.38 57.41 -20.06
N ALA A 223 16.66 57.07 -20.27
CA ALA A 223 17.32 55.88 -19.70
C ALA A 223 17.39 55.92 -18.15
N GLU A 224 17.33 57.10 -17.56
CA GLU A 224 17.39 57.31 -16.11
C GLU A 224 16.04 56.99 -15.43
N GLN A 225 14.92 57.32 -16.10
CA GLN A 225 13.58 56.92 -15.65
C GLN A 225 13.39 55.40 -15.76
N TRP A 226 14.00 54.77 -16.76
CA TRP A 226 13.98 53.32 -16.92
C TRP A 226 14.75 52.62 -15.80
N ARG A 227 15.92 53.14 -15.42
CA ARG A 227 16.70 52.62 -14.29
C ARG A 227 15.92 52.71 -12.98
N GLN A 228 15.26 53.84 -12.73
CA GLN A 228 14.42 54.00 -11.54
C GLN A 228 13.24 53.03 -11.54
N ALA A 229 12.54 52.87 -12.68
CA ALA A 229 11.43 51.92 -12.79
C ALA A 229 11.88 50.46 -12.59
N GLN A 230 13.08 50.11 -13.06
CA GLN A 230 13.68 48.78 -12.84
C GLN A 230 14.02 48.56 -11.36
N GLU A 231 14.64 49.54 -10.70
CA GLU A 231 14.93 49.47 -9.26
C GLU A 231 13.64 49.36 -8.42
N ASP A 232 12.58 50.08 -8.79
CA ASP A 232 11.28 50.00 -8.12
C ASP A 232 10.62 48.62 -8.31
N LEU A 233 10.73 48.03 -9.51
CA LEU A 233 10.25 46.67 -9.80
C LEU A 233 11.03 45.62 -9.02
N ASP A 234 12.36 45.73 -8.98
CA ASP A 234 13.22 44.82 -8.23
C ASP A 234 12.91 44.90 -6.72
N GLN A 235 12.68 46.10 -6.19
CA GLN A 235 12.22 46.27 -4.81
C GLN A 235 10.85 45.63 -4.55
N GLN A 236 9.90 45.73 -5.49
CA GLN A 236 8.60 45.08 -5.35
C GLN A 236 8.71 43.56 -5.38
N LEU A 237 9.56 43.00 -6.25
CA LEU A 237 9.83 41.56 -6.31
C LEU A 237 10.42 41.05 -4.99
N VAL A 238 11.40 41.76 -4.43
CA VAL A 238 11.99 41.41 -3.13
C VAL A 238 10.94 41.48 -2.01
N ARG A 239 10.08 42.50 -2.00
CA ARG A 239 8.98 42.61 -1.01
C ARG A 239 8.00 41.45 -1.14
N MET A 240 7.56 41.12 -2.35
CA MET A 240 6.66 39.98 -2.56
C MET A 240 7.31 38.66 -2.16
N GLN A 241 8.57 38.43 -2.51
CA GLN A 241 9.31 37.23 -2.09
C GLN A 241 9.31 37.08 -0.57
N LEU A 242 9.61 38.16 0.17
CA LEU A 242 9.61 38.15 1.62
C LEU A 242 8.20 37.90 2.21
N GLU A 243 7.15 38.44 1.59
CA GLU A 243 5.77 38.12 1.99
C GLU A 243 5.41 36.65 1.75
N TYR A 244 5.83 36.06 0.63
CA TYR A 244 5.62 34.65 0.33
C TYR A 244 6.38 33.75 1.31
N GLU A 245 7.66 34.05 1.58
CA GLU A 245 8.46 33.34 2.58
C GLU A 245 7.83 33.44 3.98
N GLY A 246 7.26 34.59 4.32
CA GLY A 246 6.53 34.80 5.57
C GLY A 246 5.27 33.94 5.67
N ARG A 247 4.45 33.91 4.61
CA ARG A 247 3.23 33.07 4.55
C ARG A 247 3.57 31.58 4.56
N GLU A 248 4.60 31.16 3.84
CA GLU A 248 5.06 29.78 3.81
C GLU A 248 5.58 29.34 5.19
N SER A 249 6.40 30.16 5.84
CA SER A 249 6.89 29.90 7.20
C SER A 249 5.73 29.77 8.20
N GLN A 250 4.70 30.62 8.07
CA GLN A 250 3.50 30.55 8.91
C GLN A 250 2.70 29.26 8.66
N LEU A 251 2.53 28.87 7.40
CA LEU A 251 1.82 27.64 7.04
C LEU A 251 2.55 26.39 7.55
N ILE A 252 3.88 26.35 7.41
CA ILE A 252 4.72 25.27 7.94
C ILE A 252 4.56 25.18 9.46
N LEU A 253 4.55 26.31 10.17
CA LEU A 253 4.33 26.34 11.60
C LEU A 253 2.94 25.82 11.97
N GLN A 254 1.89 26.23 11.26
CA GLN A 254 0.52 25.74 11.47
C GLN A 254 0.44 24.21 11.27
N HIS A 255 0.94 23.69 10.15
CA HIS A 255 0.98 22.26 9.90
C HIS A 255 1.79 21.49 10.95
N SER A 256 2.92 22.04 11.41
CA SER A 256 3.70 21.44 12.50
C SER A 256 2.91 21.38 13.80
N THR A 257 2.15 22.42 14.13
CA THR A 257 1.32 22.44 15.35
C THR A 257 0.15 21.47 15.25
N GLU A 258 -0.49 21.35 14.09
CA GLU A 258 -1.57 20.38 13.85
C GLU A 258 -1.07 18.94 13.93
N LEU A 259 0.08 18.64 13.34
CA LEU A 259 0.72 17.33 13.45
C LEU A 259 1.07 16.99 14.91
N GLN A 260 1.57 17.96 15.67
CA GLN A 260 1.86 17.77 17.09
C GLN A 260 0.58 17.52 17.90
N ALA A 261 -0.50 18.25 17.62
CA ALA A 261 -1.79 18.05 18.27
C ALA A 261 -2.40 16.67 17.93
N LEU A 262 -2.31 16.25 16.67
CA LEU A 262 -2.76 14.93 16.23
C LEU A 262 -1.95 13.81 16.89
N ASN A 263 -0.63 13.96 16.98
CA ASN A 263 0.23 12.98 17.65
C ASN A 263 -0.09 12.90 19.15
N ALA A 264 -0.31 14.03 19.82
CA ALA A 264 -0.72 14.06 21.23
C ALA A 264 -2.08 13.37 21.45
N ALA A 265 -3.05 13.59 20.56
CA ALA A 265 -4.34 12.90 20.62
C ALA A 265 -4.20 11.38 20.40
N HIS A 266 -3.38 10.97 19.43
CA HIS A 266 -3.11 9.55 19.18
C HIS A 266 -2.41 8.86 20.35
N GLU A 267 -1.42 9.51 20.97
CA GLU A 267 -0.77 9.01 22.18
C GLU A 267 -1.76 8.89 23.35
N GLN A 268 -2.70 9.83 23.48
CA GLN A 268 -3.75 9.74 24.49
C GLN A 268 -4.68 8.54 24.24
N GLU A 269 -5.09 8.31 22.99
CA GLU A 269 -5.90 7.15 22.61
C GLU A 269 -5.18 5.83 22.89
N ILE A 270 -3.88 5.73 22.61
CA ILE A 270 -3.06 4.56 22.96
C ILE A 270 -3.07 4.34 24.49
N ARG A 271 -2.85 5.38 25.29
CA ARG A 271 -2.90 5.28 26.76
C ARG A 271 -4.29 4.87 27.24
N GLU A 272 -5.36 5.29 26.57
CA GLU A 272 -6.73 4.90 26.88
C GLU A 272 -6.98 3.41 26.58
N MET A 273 -6.58 2.95 25.40
CA MET A 273 -6.65 1.54 25.00
C MET A 273 -5.82 0.63 25.93
N GLU A 274 -4.63 1.06 26.34
CA GLU A 274 -3.79 0.32 27.30
C GLU A 274 -4.46 0.23 28.68
N ARG A 275 -5.09 1.32 29.13
CA ARG A 275 -5.84 1.33 30.40
C ARG A 275 -7.04 0.39 30.34
N GLU A 276 -7.84 0.45 29.28
CA GLU A 276 -8.99 -0.43 29.07
C GLU A 276 -8.56 -1.90 29.01
N ARG A 277 -7.46 -2.21 28.30
CA ARG A 277 -6.88 -3.56 28.29
C ARG A 277 -6.46 -4.00 29.68
N ASN A 278 -5.76 -3.16 30.44
CA ASN A 278 -5.32 -3.49 31.80
C ASN A 278 -6.51 -3.67 32.75
N GLU A 279 -7.56 -2.87 32.61
CA GLU A 279 -8.81 -3.00 33.37
C GLU A 279 -9.54 -4.30 33.01
N ALA A 280 -9.64 -4.65 31.73
CA ALA A 280 -10.22 -5.92 31.27
C ALA A 280 -9.45 -7.12 31.82
N VAL A 281 -8.11 -7.07 31.83
CA VAL A 281 -7.27 -8.10 32.45
C VAL A 281 -7.50 -8.16 33.96
N ALA A 282 -7.56 -7.02 34.66
CA ALA A 282 -7.82 -6.98 36.10
C ALA A 282 -9.23 -7.52 36.44
N GLN A 283 -10.22 -7.24 35.61
CA GLN A 283 -11.59 -7.74 35.78
C GLN A 283 -11.66 -9.24 35.51
N ALA A 284 -10.99 -9.75 34.47
CA ALA A 284 -10.87 -11.19 34.21
C ALA A 284 -10.20 -11.91 35.39
N LEU A 285 -9.12 -11.36 35.95
CA LEU A 285 -8.45 -11.92 37.13
C LEU A 285 -9.37 -11.93 38.36
N ARG A 286 -10.14 -10.87 38.61
CA ARG A 286 -11.14 -10.85 39.70
C ARG A 286 -12.23 -11.90 39.50
N ASN A 287 -12.74 -12.04 38.29
CA ASN A 287 -13.76 -13.03 37.96
C ASN A 287 -13.25 -14.47 38.16
N CYS A 288 -11.99 -14.75 37.77
CA CYS A 288 -11.34 -16.04 38.04
C CYS A 288 -11.13 -16.29 39.54
N SER A 289 -10.73 -15.25 40.30
CA SER A 289 -10.51 -15.37 41.74
C SER A 289 -11.81 -15.57 42.53
N GLY A 290 -12.93 -14.96 42.10
CA GLY A 290 -14.24 -15.12 42.73
C GLY A 290 -14.81 -16.54 42.60
N TYR A 291 -14.51 -17.23 41.50
CA TYR A 291 -14.94 -18.62 41.27
C TYR A 291 -14.28 -19.65 42.19
N ILE A 292 -13.12 -19.32 42.80
CA ILE A 292 -12.37 -20.23 43.67
C ILE A 292 -12.79 -20.07 45.15
N ALA A 293 -13.26 -18.89 45.55
CA ALA A 293 -13.56 -18.58 46.95
C ALA A 293 -14.97 -19.01 47.43
N ASP A 294 -15.92 -19.21 46.51
CA ASP A 294 -17.34 -19.46 46.85
C ASP A 294 -17.80 -20.92 46.67
N LYS A 295 -16.86 -21.89 46.71
CA LYS A 295 -17.23 -23.30 46.82
C LYS A 295 -17.30 -23.66 48.32
N PRO A 296 -18.49 -23.65 48.96
CA PRO A 296 -18.60 -23.99 50.37
C PRO A 296 -18.12 -25.42 50.59
N ALA A 297 -17.13 -25.54 51.47
CA ALA A 297 -16.65 -26.81 52.00
C ALA A 297 -17.81 -27.52 52.72
N GLY A 298 -18.47 -28.45 52.02
CA GLY A 298 -19.61 -29.17 52.58
C GLY A 298 -19.91 -30.45 51.83
N ARG A 299 -19.48 -31.57 52.43
CA ARG A 299 -19.88 -32.98 52.17
C ARG A 299 -19.28 -33.71 50.97
N SER A 300 -18.16 -34.37 51.27
CA SER A 300 -17.89 -35.81 51.05
C SER A 300 -18.95 -36.64 50.28
N ALA A 301 -18.57 -37.17 49.10
CA ALA A 301 -18.73 -38.57 48.62
C ALA A 301 -18.43 -38.60 47.08
N PRO A 302 -18.17 -39.76 46.44
CA PRO A 302 -16.82 -40.13 46.01
C PRO A 302 -16.64 -40.21 44.49
N LEU A 303 -15.38 -40.18 44.07
CA LEU A 303 -14.84 -40.90 42.91
C LEU A 303 -15.71 -40.85 41.62
N SER A 304 -15.62 -39.75 40.89
CA SER A 304 -15.88 -39.73 39.44
C SER A 304 -14.65 -39.23 38.71
N ARG A 305 -13.75 -40.18 38.48
CA ARG A 305 -13.07 -40.46 37.21
C ARG A 305 -12.81 -39.24 36.30
N GLU A 306 -11.62 -38.68 36.48
CA GLU A 306 -10.69 -38.21 35.44
C GLU A 306 -11.11 -38.55 34.00
N SER A 307 -11.78 -37.64 33.28
CA SER A 307 -11.86 -37.69 31.81
C SER A 307 -12.46 -36.41 31.21
N ASP A 308 -11.92 -35.21 31.48
CA ASP A 308 -12.35 -34.00 30.75
C ASP A 308 -11.25 -32.93 30.56
N GLY A 309 -9.98 -33.30 30.69
CA GLY A 309 -8.84 -32.39 30.54
C GLY A 309 -8.40 -32.11 29.10
N ASN A 310 -9.15 -32.55 28.06
CA ASN A 310 -8.62 -32.60 26.68
C ASN A 310 -9.52 -31.97 25.60
N HIS A 311 -10.57 -31.24 25.96
CA HIS A 311 -11.51 -30.67 24.98
C HIS A 311 -11.22 -29.21 24.58
N ASN A 312 -10.39 -28.48 25.32
CA ASN A 312 -10.07 -27.09 24.97
C ASN A 312 -9.04 -26.97 23.83
N GLY A 313 -8.11 -27.92 23.69
CA GLY A 313 -7.08 -27.88 22.64
C GLY A 313 -7.64 -28.07 21.22
N LYS A 314 -8.71 -28.88 21.07
CA LYS A 314 -9.31 -29.13 19.74
C LYS A 314 -10.05 -27.92 19.18
N ALA A 315 -10.73 -27.16 20.03
CA ALA A 315 -11.46 -25.96 19.59
C ALA A 315 -10.50 -24.87 19.07
N ASP A 316 -9.34 -24.72 19.72
CA ASP A 316 -8.30 -23.77 19.29
C ASP A 316 -7.60 -24.26 18.01
N ASP A 317 -7.36 -25.57 17.87
CA ASP A 317 -6.81 -26.16 16.64
C ASP A 317 -7.76 -26.00 15.45
N ASP A 318 -9.07 -26.20 15.66
CA ASP A 318 -10.10 -26.02 14.63
C ASP A 318 -10.19 -24.53 14.21
N ALA A 319 -10.15 -23.59 15.17
CA ALA A 319 -10.15 -22.15 14.89
C ALA A 319 -8.89 -21.70 14.12
N TYR A 320 -7.72 -22.28 14.44
CA TYR A 320 -6.49 -22.01 13.71
C TYR A 320 -6.52 -22.56 12.27
N ILE A 321 -7.10 -23.75 12.07
CA ILE A 321 -7.32 -24.34 10.74
C ILE A 321 -8.26 -23.46 9.90
N ASP A 322 -9.35 -22.97 10.48
CA ASP A 322 -10.28 -22.05 9.81
C ASP A 322 -9.60 -20.73 9.41
N LEU A 323 -8.79 -20.15 10.29
CA LEU A 323 -8.02 -18.94 9.99
C LEU A 323 -6.98 -19.16 8.86
N LEU A 324 -6.33 -20.32 8.84
CA LEU A 324 -5.41 -20.72 7.76
C LEU A 324 -6.14 -20.87 6.42
N ASN A 325 -7.35 -21.42 6.45
CA ASN A 325 -8.20 -21.57 5.27
C ASN A 325 -8.67 -20.21 4.75
N ASP A 326 -9.07 -19.29 5.63
CA ASP A 326 -9.45 -17.93 5.26
C ASP A 326 -8.26 -17.14 4.71
N TYR A 327 -7.07 -17.26 5.31
CA TYR A 327 -5.85 -16.66 4.76
C TYR A 327 -5.53 -17.18 3.35
N LYS A 328 -5.64 -18.51 3.12
CA LYS A 328 -5.46 -19.08 1.78
C LYS A 328 -6.51 -18.56 0.81
N ARG A 329 -7.77 -18.45 1.23
CA ARG A 329 -8.87 -17.92 0.39
C ARG A 329 -8.62 -16.47 0.00
N ILE A 330 -8.24 -15.61 0.96
CA ILE A 330 -7.91 -14.20 0.71
C ILE A 330 -6.68 -14.09 -0.20
N LYS A 331 -5.65 -14.91 0.01
CA LYS A 331 -4.45 -14.93 -0.84
C LYS A 331 -4.79 -15.30 -2.29
N MET A 332 -5.66 -16.30 -2.49
CA MET A 332 -6.14 -16.68 -3.82
C MET A 332 -6.95 -15.56 -4.48
N ARG A 333 -7.82 -14.89 -3.71
CA ARG A 333 -8.59 -13.74 -4.19
C ARG A 333 -7.67 -12.57 -4.59
N CYS A 334 -6.66 -12.24 -3.77
CA CYS A 334 -5.66 -11.22 -4.11
C CYS A 334 -4.91 -11.57 -5.41
N ALA A 335 -4.51 -12.84 -5.57
CA ALA A 335 -3.84 -13.28 -6.79
C ALA A 335 -4.75 -13.17 -8.03
N ALA A 336 -6.05 -13.44 -7.89
CA ALA A 336 -7.02 -13.26 -8.98
C ALA A 336 -7.20 -11.78 -9.35
N VAL A 337 -7.38 -10.89 -8.35
CA VAL A 337 -7.53 -9.45 -8.55
C VAL A 337 -6.28 -8.83 -9.21
N VAL A 338 -5.08 -9.27 -8.81
CA VAL A 338 -3.82 -8.83 -9.43
C VAL A 338 -3.76 -9.25 -10.90
N LYS A 339 -4.15 -10.49 -11.23
CA LYS A 339 -4.23 -10.94 -12.63
C LYS A 339 -5.22 -10.13 -13.46
N GLU A 340 -6.37 -9.79 -12.89
CA GLU A 340 -7.38 -8.98 -13.56
C GLU A 340 -6.88 -7.55 -13.81
N ARG A 341 -6.23 -6.93 -12.82
CA ARG A 341 -5.56 -5.63 -12.98
C ARG A 341 -4.52 -5.67 -14.09
N ASP A 342 -3.64 -6.67 -14.09
CA ASP A 342 -2.57 -6.79 -15.09
C ASP A 342 -3.16 -6.98 -16.49
N HIS A 343 -4.26 -7.76 -16.61
CA HIS A 343 -4.99 -7.91 -17.86
C HIS A 343 -5.58 -6.58 -18.34
N MET A 344 -6.24 -5.82 -17.46
CA MET A 344 -6.80 -4.50 -17.78
C MET A 344 -5.71 -3.49 -18.16
N GLU A 345 -4.57 -3.50 -17.48
CA GLU A 345 -3.43 -2.65 -17.83
C GLU A 345 -2.90 -2.98 -19.23
N THR A 346 -2.84 -4.28 -19.59
CA THR A 346 -2.47 -4.68 -20.96
C THR A 346 -3.51 -4.25 -22.00
N GLN A 347 -4.81 -4.35 -21.69
CA GLN A 347 -5.88 -3.86 -22.58
C GLN A 347 -5.79 -2.34 -22.76
N GLN A 348 -5.62 -1.57 -21.68
CA GLN A 348 -5.50 -0.12 -21.74
C GLN A 348 -4.27 0.31 -22.55
N LYS A 349 -3.12 -0.35 -22.37
CA LYS A 349 -1.91 -0.10 -23.18
C LYS A 349 -2.11 -0.43 -24.66
N ALA A 350 -2.84 -1.50 -24.98
CA ALA A 350 -3.18 -1.85 -26.35
C ALA A 350 -4.10 -0.78 -26.98
N PHE A 351 -5.14 -0.36 -26.26
CA PHE A 351 -6.08 0.65 -26.73
C PHE A 351 -5.44 2.03 -26.95
N VAL A 352 -4.60 2.48 -26.02
CA VAL A 352 -3.83 3.74 -26.19
C VAL A 352 -2.90 3.66 -27.41
N ARG A 353 -2.37 2.48 -27.72
CA ARG A 353 -1.56 2.26 -28.92
C ARG A 353 -2.40 2.36 -30.20
N GLU A 354 -3.60 1.80 -30.21
CA GLU A 354 -4.54 1.91 -31.33
C GLU A 354 -4.98 3.35 -31.58
N LEU A 355 -5.37 4.08 -30.53
CA LEU A 355 -5.71 5.51 -30.61
C LEU A 355 -4.55 6.35 -31.15
N ARG A 356 -3.33 6.08 -30.69
CA ARG A 356 -2.13 6.74 -31.22
C ARG A 356 -1.92 6.42 -32.70
N GLY A 357 -2.20 5.19 -33.13
CA GLY A 357 -2.17 4.78 -34.53
C GLY A 357 -3.17 5.58 -35.38
N LEU A 358 -4.42 5.66 -34.94
CA LEU A 358 -5.48 6.42 -35.63
C LEU A 358 -5.13 7.92 -35.74
N LEU A 359 -4.65 8.54 -34.66
CA LEU A 359 -4.22 9.95 -34.64
C LEU A 359 -2.98 10.20 -35.52
N SER A 360 -2.08 9.23 -35.62
CA SER A 360 -0.90 9.34 -36.48
C SER A 360 -1.25 9.22 -37.97
N CYS A 361 -2.31 8.47 -38.30
CA CYS A 361 -2.82 8.37 -39.67
C CYS A 361 -3.50 9.66 -40.14
N THR A 362 -4.20 10.39 -39.27
CA THR A 362 -4.84 11.66 -39.62
C THR A 362 -3.86 12.83 -39.72
N ALA A 363 -2.80 12.86 -38.90
CA ALA A 363 -1.80 13.93 -38.94
C ALA A 363 -0.93 13.93 -40.22
N ARG A 364 -0.87 12.82 -40.97
CA ARG A 364 0.01 12.68 -42.15
C ARG A 364 -0.64 13.12 -43.47
N SER A 365 -1.92 13.46 -43.47
CA SER A 365 -2.68 13.81 -44.68
C SER A 365 -3.01 15.30 -44.83
N LEU A 366 -2.27 16.22 -44.19
CA LEU A 366 -2.32 17.62 -44.61
C LEU A 366 -1.45 17.80 -45.86
N PRO A 367 -2.04 18.11 -47.04
CA PRO A 367 -1.27 18.35 -48.24
C PRO A 367 -0.35 19.56 -48.00
N ALA A 368 0.95 19.34 -48.22
CA ALA A 368 1.96 20.37 -48.10
C ALA A 368 1.56 21.60 -48.95
N SER A 369 1.17 22.67 -48.27
CA SER A 369 0.92 23.97 -48.87
C SER A 369 2.22 24.45 -49.54
N LYS A 370 2.28 24.32 -50.86
CA LYS A 370 3.35 24.90 -51.69
C LYS A 370 3.19 26.42 -51.68
N GLY A 371 3.81 27.05 -50.71
CA GLY A 371 4.09 28.48 -50.74
C GLY A 371 5.35 28.77 -51.56
N ASN A 372 5.17 29.60 -52.59
CA ASN A 372 6.14 30.51 -53.23
C ASN A 372 6.60 30.16 -54.66
N SER A 373 5.96 30.79 -55.65
CA SER A 373 6.64 31.81 -56.46
C SER A 373 5.66 32.67 -57.26
N ALA A 374 6.07 33.92 -57.44
CA ALA A 374 5.26 35.08 -57.77
C ALA A 374 4.83 35.18 -59.25
N ALA A 375 3.87 36.10 -59.43
CA ALA A 375 3.56 36.88 -60.63
C ALA A 375 2.89 36.17 -61.82
N ASN A 376 1.59 36.41 -62.02
CA ASN A 376 1.14 37.43 -62.99
C ASN A 376 -0.39 37.55 -63.05
N THR A 377 -0.79 38.79 -63.29
CA THR A 377 -2.13 39.29 -63.64
C THR A 377 -2.86 38.47 -64.70
N GLY A 378 -4.17 38.26 -64.52
CA GLY A 378 -5.07 37.80 -65.58
C GLY A 378 -6.42 37.30 -65.07
N THR A 379 -7.42 38.19 -65.14
CA THR A 379 -8.87 37.92 -65.27
C THR A 379 -9.26 36.53 -65.81
N THR A 380 -10.16 35.80 -65.15
CA THR A 380 -11.61 35.66 -65.48
C THR A 380 -12.28 34.57 -64.63
N ASP A 381 -13.59 34.75 -64.50
CA ASP A 381 -14.66 33.98 -63.88
C ASP A 381 -14.63 32.44 -63.86
N ALA A 382 -15.41 31.96 -62.89
CA ALA A 382 -16.20 30.73 -62.88
C ALA A 382 -15.46 29.39 -62.88
N ASP A 383 -15.10 28.89 -61.69
CA ASP A 383 -15.48 27.53 -61.25
C ASP A 383 -15.12 27.32 -59.76
N ARG A 384 -15.86 27.96 -58.86
CA ARG A 384 -15.68 27.82 -57.40
C ARG A 384 -16.88 27.10 -56.78
N ILE A 385 -17.20 25.94 -57.31
CA ILE A 385 -18.13 24.98 -56.71
C ILE A 385 -17.43 23.63 -56.75
N GLY A 386 -17.06 23.09 -55.58
CA GLY A 386 -16.61 21.69 -55.50
C GLY A 386 -15.40 21.38 -54.62
N LEU A 387 -15.21 22.05 -53.47
CA LEU A 387 -14.28 21.59 -52.43
C LEU A 387 -14.85 21.73 -51.00
N ALA A 388 -16.18 21.73 -50.87
CA ALA A 388 -16.89 21.77 -49.60
C ALA A 388 -17.65 20.45 -49.29
N VAL A 389 -17.30 19.34 -49.96
CA VAL A 389 -18.03 18.07 -49.90
C VAL A 389 -17.28 16.96 -49.15
N GLU A 390 -16.17 17.26 -48.47
CA GLU A 390 -15.36 16.23 -47.79
C GLU A 390 -15.09 16.53 -46.30
N TRP A 391 -16.08 17.13 -45.62
CA TRP A 391 -16.15 17.13 -44.15
C TRP A 391 -17.42 16.44 -43.61
N ASP A 392 -18.35 16.03 -44.49
CA ASP A 392 -19.55 15.27 -44.13
C ASP A 392 -19.30 13.79 -43.83
N SER A 393 -18.03 13.36 -43.75
CA SER A 393 -17.64 12.12 -43.06
C SER A 393 -17.58 12.31 -41.53
N LEU A 394 -18.46 13.17 -41.00
CA LEU A 394 -18.73 13.38 -39.58
C LEU A 394 -19.57 12.26 -38.95
N SER A 395 -19.93 11.23 -39.71
CA SER A 395 -20.54 9.99 -39.19
C SER A 395 -19.63 9.22 -38.23
N ASP A 396 -18.34 9.58 -38.12
CA ASP A 396 -17.37 9.02 -37.17
C ASP A 396 -17.35 9.75 -35.80
N THR A 397 -18.25 10.70 -35.55
CA THR A 397 -18.42 11.24 -34.19
C THR A 397 -19.08 10.24 -33.25
N ALA A 398 -19.96 9.38 -33.77
CA ALA A 398 -20.59 8.30 -33.01
C ALA A 398 -19.55 7.27 -32.52
N THR A 399 -18.56 6.93 -33.36
CA THR A 399 -17.47 6.03 -32.98
C THR A 399 -16.53 6.68 -31.95
N MET A 400 -16.27 7.99 -32.05
CA MET A 400 -15.51 8.74 -31.04
C MET A 400 -16.24 8.83 -29.69
N GLU A 401 -17.55 9.08 -29.69
CA GLU A 401 -18.38 9.09 -28.48
C GLU A 401 -18.44 7.71 -27.83
N ASP A 402 -18.60 6.64 -28.62
CA ASP A 402 -18.58 5.26 -28.14
C ASP A 402 -17.21 4.88 -27.54
N VAL A 403 -16.13 5.29 -28.18
CA VAL A 403 -14.75 5.16 -27.66
C VAL A 403 -14.60 5.90 -26.33
N THR A 404 -15.13 7.11 -26.23
CA THR A 404 -15.03 7.93 -25.01
C THR A 404 -15.84 7.31 -23.87
N ARG A 405 -17.03 6.77 -24.18
CA ARG A 405 -17.88 6.04 -23.23
C ARG A 405 -17.19 4.78 -22.74
N HIS A 406 -16.62 3.98 -23.65
CA HIS A 406 -15.88 2.78 -23.31
C HIS A 406 -14.65 3.06 -22.43
N LEU A 407 -13.92 4.15 -22.71
CA LEU A 407 -12.77 4.59 -21.92
C LEU A 407 -13.20 5.02 -20.50
N CYS A 408 -14.34 5.68 -20.37
CA CYS A 408 -14.92 6.04 -19.06
C CYS A 408 -15.34 4.79 -18.27
N GLU A 409 -15.99 3.82 -18.91
CA GLU A 409 -16.37 2.54 -18.28
C GLU A 409 -15.15 1.74 -17.81
N GLN A 410 -14.12 1.64 -18.66
CA GLN A 410 -12.84 1.00 -18.32
C GLN A 410 -12.18 1.68 -17.11
N ARG A 411 -12.18 3.03 -17.08
CA ARG A 411 -11.60 3.81 -15.98
C ARG A 411 -12.37 3.62 -14.66
N LEU A 412 -13.70 3.55 -14.71
CA LEU A 412 -14.55 3.25 -13.56
C LEU A 412 -14.29 1.84 -13.02
N ARG A 413 -14.21 0.82 -13.90
CA ARG A 413 -13.86 -0.55 -13.49
C ARG A 413 -12.48 -0.62 -12.84
N PHE A 414 -11.47 0.04 -13.42
CA PHE A 414 -10.13 0.07 -12.85
C PHE A 414 -10.11 0.70 -11.45
N LYS A 415 -10.85 1.80 -11.27
CA LYS A 415 -11.00 2.43 -9.95
C LYS A 415 -11.65 1.49 -8.94
N GLY A 416 -12.70 0.76 -9.32
CA GLY A 416 -13.34 -0.24 -8.47
C GLY A 416 -12.38 -1.36 -8.04
N ILE A 417 -11.59 -1.88 -8.97
CA ILE A 417 -10.56 -2.90 -8.67
C ILE A 417 -9.49 -2.34 -7.73
N GLN A 418 -9.09 -1.07 -7.90
CA GLN A 418 -8.11 -0.41 -7.03
C GLN A 418 -8.64 -0.23 -5.60
N GLU A 419 -9.93 0.10 -5.44
CA GLU A 419 -10.61 0.18 -4.14
C GLU A 419 -10.73 -1.20 -3.48
N GLU A 420 -11.07 -2.26 -4.24
CA GLU A 420 -11.07 -3.64 -3.72
C GLU A 420 -9.67 -4.10 -3.29
N LEU A 421 -8.62 -3.76 -4.04
CA LEU A 421 -7.24 -4.05 -3.67
C LEU A 421 -6.84 -3.34 -2.37
N ALA A 422 -7.22 -2.07 -2.22
CA ALA A 422 -6.96 -1.31 -1.00
C ALA A 422 -7.67 -1.93 0.22
N ARG A 423 -8.95 -2.31 0.04
CA ARG A 423 -9.75 -2.97 1.08
C ARG A 423 -9.15 -4.32 1.49
N THR A 424 -8.82 -5.17 0.52
CA THR A 424 -8.19 -6.48 0.79
C THR A 424 -6.80 -6.35 1.42
N HIS A 425 -6.01 -5.35 1.02
CA HIS A 425 -4.72 -5.07 1.66
C HIS A 425 -4.90 -4.65 3.14
N GLN A 426 -5.94 -3.85 3.43
CA GLN A 426 -6.28 -3.46 4.79
C GLN A 426 -6.73 -4.67 5.63
N GLU A 427 -7.57 -5.56 5.08
CA GLU A 427 -7.97 -6.83 5.72
C GLU A 427 -6.75 -7.73 6.02
N VAL A 428 -5.84 -7.90 5.07
CA VAL A 428 -4.59 -8.66 5.29
C VAL A 428 -3.72 -8.02 6.37
N THR A 429 -3.66 -6.69 6.40
CA THR A 429 -2.90 -5.96 7.42
C THR A 429 -3.55 -6.10 8.80
N GLN A 430 -4.88 -6.07 8.89
CA GLN A 430 -5.61 -6.32 10.13
C GLN A 430 -5.42 -7.76 10.62
N LEU A 431 -5.52 -8.75 9.73
CA LEU A 431 -5.24 -10.16 10.06
C LEU A 431 -3.79 -10.35 10.52
N ARG A 432 -2.82 -9.66 9.91
CA ARG A 432 -1.43 -9.64 10.40
C ARG A 432 -1.31 -9.00 11.78
N ARG A 433 -2.02 -7.91 12.07
CA ARG A 433 -1.98 -7.26 13.39
C ARG A 433 -2.63 -8.13 14.47
N LEU A 434 -3.74 -8.79 14.15
CA LEU A 434 -4.39 -9.74 15.05
C LEU A 434 -3.49 -10.95 15.33
N ASN A 435 -2.76 -11.44 14.32
CA ASN A 435 -1.73 -12.47 14.51
C ASN A 435 -0.45 -11.96 15.19
N ALA A 436 -0.12 -10.68 15.07
CA ALA A 436 1.04 -10.07 15.73
C ALA A 436 0.85 -9.89 17.27
N GLY A 437 -0.39 -10.02 17.75
CA GLY A 437 -0.70 -10.08 19.19
C GLY A 437 -0.15 -11.34 19.89
N HIS A 438 0.17 -12.40 19.14
CA HIS A 438 0.93 -13.56 19.60
C HIS A 438 2.34 -13.53 18.98
N SER A 439 3.23 -12.78 19.63
CA SER A 439 4.69 -12.76 19.42
C SER A 439 5.16 -12.69 17.96
N ALA A 440 4.99 -11.53 17.32
CA ALA A 440 5.77 -11.16 16.13
C ALA A 440 7.12 -10.50 16.49
N ASP A 441 7.59 -10.63 17.73
CA ASP A 441 8.98 -10.35 18.09
C ASP A 441 9.75 -11.67 18.04
N GLY A 442 10.69 -11.73 17.10
CA GLY A 442 11.29 -12.95 16.59
C GLY A 442 12.10 -13.73 17.62
N LEU A 443 12.21 -15.04 17.35
CA LEU A 443 12.90 -16.05 18.16
C LEU A 443 12.32 -16.11 19.58
N SER A 444 11.85 -17.29 20.01
CA SER A 444 11.43 -17.44 21.41
C SER A 444 12.58 -16.98 22.32
N ALA A 445 12.29 -16.41 23.49
CA ALA A 445 13.32 -15.92 24.40
C ALA A 445 14.42 -16.97 24.66
N GLN A 446 14.05 -18.26 24.60
CA GLN A 446 14.95 -19.40 24.68
C GLN A 446 15.88 -19.54 23.45
N GLN A 447 15.38 -19.32 22.24
CA GLN A 447 16.18 -19.31 21.01
C GLN A 447 17.14 -18.12 20.96
N VAL A 448 16.72 -16.92 21.40
CA VAL A 448 17.62 -15.76 21.54
C VAL A 448 18.71 -16.05 22.57
N GLN A 449 18.36 -16.67 23.71
CA GLN A 449 19.33 -17.02 24.74
C GLN A 449 20.32 -18.08 24.26
N TYR A 450 19.87 -19.07 23.49
CA TYR A 450 20.74 -20.06 22.85
C TYR A 450 21.67 -19.42 21.80
N LEU A 451 21.16 -18.49 21.00
CA LEU A 451 21.99 -17.80 20.02
C LEU A 451 23.05 -16.93 20.70
N ARG A 452 22.69 -16.25 21.81
CA ARG A 452 23.64 -15.50 22.64
C ARG A 452 24.74 -16.42 23.19
N SER A 453 24.42 -17.59 23.72
CA SER A 453 25.43 -18.50 24.27
C SER A 453 26.38 -19.03 23.19
N VAL A 454 25.87 -19.41 22.02
CA VAL A 454 26.69 -19.88 20.89
C VAL A 454 27.61 -18.77 20.37
N VAL A 455 27.10 -17.55 20.24
CA VAL A 455 27.90 -16.40 19.79
C VAL A 455 29.00 -16.07 20.80
N VAL A 456 28.71 -16.08 22.11
CA VAL A 456 29.75 -15.88 23.13
C VAL A 456 30.81 -16.98 23.06
N GLN A 457 30.41 -18.24 22.88
CA GLN A 457 31.35 -19.35 22.75
C GLN A 457 32.22 -19.25 21.48
N LEU A 458 31.66 -18.76 20.38
CA LEU A 458 32.40 -18.46 19.15
C LEU A 458 33.39 -17.30 19.35
N LEU A 459 32.95 -16.20 19.97
CA LEU A 459 33.83 -15.06 20.24
C LEU A 459 34.97 -15.42 21.20
N CYS A 460 34.71 -16.29 22.18
CA CYS A 460 35.75 -16.80 23.09
C CYS A 460 36.70 -17.82 22.45
N SER A 461 36.27 -18.53 21.39
CA SER A 461 37.13 -19.49 20.68
C SER A 461 37.93 -18.85 19.54
N LEU A 462 37.52 -17.68 19.04
CA LEU A 462 38.31 -16.87 18.13
C LEU A 462 39.44 -16.16 18.89
N SER A 463 40.68 -16.50 18.58
CA SER A 463 41.88 -15.89 19.19
C SER A 463 42.17 -14.47 18.68
N ASP A 464 41.48 -13.99 17.64
CA ASP A 464 41.70 -12.66 17.07
C ASP A 464 40.85 -11.59 17.76
N VAL A 465 41.50 -10.87 18.67
CA VAL A 465 40.91 -9.78 19.46
C VAL A 465 40.37 -8.65 18.58
N ASN A 466 40.93 -8.42 17.38
CA ASN A 466 40.51 -7.33 16.50
C ASN A 466 39.16 -7.64 15.83
N VAL A 467 38.96 -8.90 15.40
CA VAL A 467 37.69 -9.35 14.82
C VAL A 467 36.58 -9.28 15.87
N VAL A 468 36.85 -9.75 17.09
CA VAL A 468 35.90 -9.69 18.20
C VAL A 468 35.53 -8.24 18.53
N ARG A 469 36.51 -7.33 18.59
CA ARG A 469 36.28 -5.91 18.88
C ARG A 469 35.39 -5.22 17.85
N HIS A 470 35.47 -5.61 16.57
CA HIS A 470 34.62 -5.05 15.51
C HIS A 470 33.25 -5.71 15.41
N MET A 471 33.13 -7.00 15.75
CA MET A 471 31.86 -7.73 15.70
C MET A 471 30.98 -7.47 16.93
N LEU A 472 31.57 -7.23 18.10
CA LEU A 472 30.86 -7.12 19.37
C LEU A 472 29.76 -6.02 19.37
N PRO A 473 29.99 -4.79 18.87
CA PRO A 473 28.95 -3.75 18.83
C PRO A 473 27.75 -4.13 17.95
N VAL A 474 28.02 -4.79 16.81
CA VAL A 474 26.97 -5.23 15.87
C VAL A 474 26.13 -6.35 16.50
N LEU A 475 26.78 -7.30 17.17
CA LEU A 475 26.12 -8.39 17.87
C LEU A 475 25.33 -7.89 19.08
N CYS A 476 25.81 -6.85 19.78
CA CYS A 476 25.09 -6.19 20.86
C CYS A 476 23.81 -5.52 20.37
N MET A 477 23.85 -4.87 19.21
CA MET A 477 22.68 -4.25 18.59
C MET A 477 21.65 -5.29 18.12
N LEU A 478 22.11 -6.38 17.50
CA LEU A 478 21.22 -7.41 16.93
C LEU A 478 20.61 -8.34 17.97
N LEU A 479 21.37 -8.69 19.02
CA LEU A 479 20.95 -9.68 20.02
C LEU A 479 20.55 -9.06 21.36
N LYS A 480 20.60 -7.72 21.49
CA LYS A 480 20.22 -6.98 22.70
C LYS A 480 20.88 -7.54 23.97
N PHE A 481 22.22 -7.67 23.96
CA PHE A 481 22.97 -8.12 25.14
C PHE A 481 22.78 -7.14 26.31
N SER A 482 22.63 -7.67 27.52
CA SER A 482 22.61 -6.85 28.74
C SER A 482 24.02 -6.39 29.12
N ASP A 483 24.12 -5.27 29.84
CA ASP A 483 25.40 -4.74 30.33
C ASP A 483 26.19 -5.74 31.18
N GLY A 484 25.48 -6.63 31.90
CA GLY A 484 26.09 -7.71 32.67
C GLY A 484 26.76 -8.76 31.79
N GLU A 485 26.11 -9.17 30.70
CA GLU A 485 26.65 -10.13 29.73
C GLU A 485 27.83 -9.52 28.96
N LEU A 486 27.74 -8.26 28.56
CA LEU A 486 28.84 -7.51 27.94
C LEU A 486 30.09 -7.45 28.83
N LYS A 487 29.92 -7.19 30.13
CA LYS A 487 31.03 -7.24 31.09
C LYS A 487 31.62 -8.64 31.22
N ALA A 488 30.78 -9.67 31.26
CA ALA A 488 31.24 -11.06 31.34
C ALA A 488 32.06 -11.46 30.10
N ILE A 489 31.62 -11.09 28.89
CA ILE A 489 32.33 -11.34 27.64
C ILE A 489 33.66 -10.58 27.60
N THR A 490 33.65 -9.31 27.99
CA THR A 490 34.85 -8.45 28.00
C THR A 490 35.91 -8.98 28.98
N ASN A 491 35.49 -9.51 30.12
CA ASN A 491 36.38 -10.11 31.11
C ASN A 491 36.89 -11.51 30.69
N ALA A 492 36.09 -12.26 29.92
CA ALA A 492 36.47 -13.57 29.40
C ALA A 492 37.43 -13.49 28.20
N LEU A 493 37.45 -12.35 27.50
CA LEU A 493 38.42 -12.13 26.43
C LEU A 493 39.83 -12.06 27.01
N PRO A 494 40.79 -12.88 26.54
CA PRO A 494 42.16 -12.81 27.00
C PRO A 494 42.65 -11.38 26.76
N HIS A 495 42.88 -10.65 27.86
CA HIS A 495 43.49 -9.34 27.78
C HIS A 495 44.82 -9.57 27.09
N SER A 496 44.96 -9.05 25.88
CA SER A 496 46.25 -9.00 25.17
C SER A 496 47.17 -8.19 26.06
N THR A 497 47.84 -8.88 26.99
CA THR A 497 48.93 -8.35 27.78
C THR A 497 49.96 -7.99 26.76
N GLY A 498 50.05 -6.69 26.44
CA GLY A 498 50.95 -6.18 25.44
C GLY A 498 52.37 -6.62 25.75
N ASN A 499 52.84 -7.62 25.03
CA ASN A 499 54.25 -7.72 24.71
C ASN A 499 54.51 -6.60 23.70
N ARG A 500 54.98 -5.48 24.23
CA ARG A 500 55.71 -4.47 23.46
C ARG A 500 57.01 -5.07 22.94
#